data_AF-L8GMT1-F1
#
_entry.id   AF-L8GMT1-F1
#
_cell.length_a   1.000
_cell.length_b   1.000
_cell.length_c   1.000
_cell.angle_alpha   90.00
_cell.angle_beta   90.00
_cell.angle_gamma   90.00
#
_symmetry.space_group_name_H-M   'P 1'
#
loop_
_entity.id
_entity.type
_entity.pdbx_description
1 polymer ?
#
loop_
_entity_poly.entity_id
_entity_poly.type
_entity_poly.pdbx_seq_one_letter_code
_entity_poly.pdbx_strand_id
1 'polypeptide(L)'
;MNSREALQQFLNAPLPAHLVGRKRVPNFEGLDDENWAQLYHAYGSALDVPRLIRGLASPQPKLQLACLHQLNGNVIHQGTRYPSAVVVAKWVAHLLEYEAVPNKHLLLEVGCSAVPSPYCPTSPLPTMTMPPTY
;
A
#
# COMPACT_ATOMS: atom_id res chain seq x y z
N MET A 1 17.02 4.65 36.07
CA MET A 1 16.90 3.67 34.96
C MET A 1 17.77 4.17 33.83
N ASN A 2 18.83 3.45 33.47
CA ASN A 2 19.77 3.88 32.42
C ASN A 2 19.12 3.67 31.04
N SER A 3 19.32 4.58 30.08
CA SER A 3 18.78 4.48 28.71
C SER A 3 19.14 3.16 28.03
N ARG A 4 20.31 2.59 28.35
CA ARG A 4 20.74 1.27 27.86
C ARG A 4 19.91 0.12 28.42
N GLU A 5 19.52 0.19 29.69
CA GLU A 5 18.66 -0.82 30.32
C GLU A 5 17.23 -0.73 29.78
N ALA A 6 16.72 0.49 29.59
CA ALA A 6 15.41 0.71 28.98
C ALA A 6 15.35 0.20 27.53
N LEU A 7 16.41 0.44 26.75
CA LEU A 7 16.53 -0.11 25.39
C LEU A 7 16.62 -1.64 25.42
N GLN A 8 17.43 -2.20 26.30
CA GLN A 8 17.56 -3.65 26.42
C GLN A 8 16.23 -4.30 26.85
N GLN A 9 15.47 -3.65 27.73
CA GLN A 9 14.15 -4.10 28.15
C GLN A 9 13.13 -4.02 27.01
N PHE A 10 13.16 -2.95 26.20
CA PHE A 10 12.33 -2.83 25.00
C PHE A 10 12.64 -3.94 23.97
N LEU A 11 13.92 -4.23 23.73
CA LEU A 11 14.35 -5.28 22.80
C LEU A 11 13.97 -6.69 23.29
N ASN A 12 13.94 -6.89 24.61
CA ASN A 12 13.61 -8.17 25.24
C ASN A 12 12.09 -8.35 25.48
N ALA A 13 11.28 -7.30 25.30
CA ALA A 13 9.85 -7.39 25.52
C ALA A 13 9.21 -8.26 24.42
N PRO A 14 8.36 -9.25 24.77
CA PRO A 14 7.61 -9.98 23.78
C PRO A 14 6.71 -9.00 23.01
N LEU A 15 6.53 -9.27 21.71
CA LEU A 15 5.61 -8.47 20.91
C LEU A 15 4.23 -8.46 21.60
N PRO A 16 3.57 -7.30 21.71
CA PRO A 16 2.21 -7.20 22.22
C PRO A 16 1.28 -8.26 21.64
N ALA A 17 0.39 -8.85 22.44
CA ALA A 17 -0.47 -9.97 22.03
C ALA A 17 -1.31 -9.70 20.76
N HIS A 18 -1.69 -8.45 20.51
CA HIS A 18 -2.39 -8.06 19.28
C HIS A 18 -1.50 -8.09 18.02
N LEU A 19 -0.17 -8.09 18.18
CA LEU A 19 0.81 -8.38 17.12
C LEU A 19 1.10 -9.88 16.98
N VAL A 20 0.67 -10.71 17.94
CA VAL A 20 0.84 -12.17 17.94
C VAL A 20 -0.27 -12.86 17.11
N GLY A 21 -1.42 -12.21 16.92
CA GLY A 21 -2.55 -12.73 16.12
C GLY A 21 -2.47 -12.49 14.60
N ARG A 22 -1.28 -12.30 14.04
CA ARG A 22 -1.14 -12.07 12.59
C ARG A 22 -1.60 -13.29 11.80
N LYS A 23 -2.34 -13.05 10.72
CA LYS A 23 -2.79 -14.11 9.81
C LYS A 23 -1.56 -14.66 9.08
N ARG A 24 -1.55 -15.94 8.69
CA ARG A 24 -0.34 -16.54 8.09
C ARG A 24 -0.18 -16.22 6.61
N VAL A 25 -1.17 -16.57 5.79
CA VAL A 25 -1.14 -16.44 4.32
C VAL A 25 -2.20 -15.42 3.87
N PRO A 26 -1.86 -14.46 2.99
CA PRO A 26 -2.80 -13.45 2.48
C PRO A 26 -4.09 -14.05 1.89
N ASN A 27 -5.23 -13.52 2.32
CA ASN A 27 -6.53 -13.73 1.66
C ASN A 27 -6.86 -12.52 0.78
N PHE A 28 -7.24 -12.76 -0.47
CA PHE A 28 -7.62 -11.73 -1.45
C PHE A 28 -9.11 -11.75 -1.82
N GLU A 29 -9.94 -12.50 -1.09
CA GLU A 29 -11.40 -12.44 -1.22
C GLU A 29 -11.90 -11.00 -1.08
N GLY A 30 -12.74 -10.56 -2.01
CA GLY A 30 -13.20 -9.17 -2.11
C GLY A 30 -12.30 -8.24 -2.94
N LEU A 31 -11.07 -8.64 -3.29
CA LEU A 31 -10.16 -7.78 -4.07
C LEU A 31 -10.72 -7.48 -5.46
N ASP A 32 -11.25 -8.48 -6.13
CA ASP A 32 -11.79 -8.34 -7.48
C ASP A 32 -13.20 -7.74 -7.52
N ASP A 33 -13.87 -7.64 -6.36
CA ASP A 33 -15.23 -7.10 -6.22
C ASP A 33 -15.25 -5.56 -6.12
N GLU A 34 -14.11 -4.93 -5.85
CA GLU A 34 -14.02 -3.46 -5.92
C GLU A 34 -14.29 -2.99 -7.35
N ASN A 35 -14.90 -1.81 -7.49
CA ASN A 35 -15.22 -1.25 -8.79
C ASN A 35 -13.99 -0.60 -9.47
N TRP A 36 -12.96 -1.38 -9.75
CA TRP A 36 -11.70 -0.93 -10.39
C TRP A 36 -11.92 -0.24 -11.73
N ALA A 37 -12.97 -0.62 -12.46
CA ALA A 37 -13.34 0.00 -13.73
C ALA A 37 -13.78 1.46 -13.58
N GLN A 38 -14.32 1.86 -12.42
CA GLN A 38 -14.68 3.25 -12.10
C GLN A 38 -13.55 4.02 -11.41
N LEU A 39 -12.45 3.35 -11.08
CA LEU A 39 -11.26 3.95 -10.52
C LEU A 39 -10.22 4.18 -11.62
N TYR A 40 -9.40 5.21 -11.43
CA TYR A 40 -8.29 5.52 -12.31
C TYR A 40 -7.04 5.87 -11.51
N HIS A 41 -5.92 5.81 -12.21
CA HIS A 41 -4.58 6.13 -11.75
C HIS A 41 -3.88 6.97 -12.83
N ALA A 42 -2.61 7.33 -12.66
CA ALA A 42 -1.89 8.25 -13.56
C ALA A 42 -1.90 7.87 -15.04
N TYR A 43 -2.00 6.58 -15.34
CA TYR A 43 -1.94 6.05 -16.71
C TYR A 43 -3.29 5.52 -17.24
N GLY A 44 -4.42 5.87 -16.60
CA GLY A 44 -5.75 5.45 -17.03
C GLY A 44 -6.48 4.55 -16.03
N SER A 45 -7.25 3.57 -16.52
CA SER A 45 -8.09 2.69 -15.70
C SER A 45 -7.27 1.86 -14.71
N ALA A 46 -7.82 1.63 -13.51
CA ALA A 46 -7.18 0.88 -12.44
C ALA A 46 -7.40 -0.65 -12.50
N LEU A 47 -7.82 -1.21 -13.64
CA LEU A 47 -8.07 -2.65 -13.81
C LEU A 47 -6.83 -3.53 -13.60
N ASP A 48 -5.63 -2.98 -13.70
CA ASP A 48 -4.36 -3.67 -13.45
C ASP A 48 -3.98 -3.72 -11.97
N VAL A 49 -4.59 -2.87 -11.13
CA VAL A 49 -4.26 -2.72 -9.70
C VAL A 49 -4.42 -4.01 -8.89
N PRO A 50 -5.47 -4.84 -9.07
CA PRO A 50 -5.59 -6.13 -8.36
C PRO A 50 -4.37 -7.03 -8.55
N ARG A 51 -3.84 -7.09 -9.77
CA ARG A 51 -2.62 -7.87 -10.08
C ARG A 51 -1.42 -7.31 -9.32
N LEU A 52 -1.28 -6.00 -9.26
CA LEU A 52 -0.20 -5.33 -8.54
C LEU A 52 -0.29 -5.57 -7.03
N ILE A 53 -1.48 -5.50 -6.44
CA ILE A 53 -1.74 -5.80 -5.02
C ILE A 53 -1.35 -7.23 -4.67
N ARG A 54 -1.72 -8.22 -5.50
CA ARG A 54 -1.27 -9.61 -5.30
C ARG A 54 0.25 -9.73 -5.40
N GLY A 55 0.87 -8.98 -6.31
CA GLY A 55 2.32 -8.89 -6.44
C GLY A 55 3.03 -8.37 -5.18
N LEU A 56 2.40 -7.47 -4.42
CA LEU A 56 2.94 -6.99 -3.13
C LEU A 56 3.08 -8.09 -2.08
N ALA A 57 2.32 -9.18 -2.20
CA ALA A 57 2.41 -10.32 -1.29
C ALA A 57 3.39 -11.40 -1.79
N SER A 58 4.04 -11.20 -2.95
CA SER A 58 4.92 -12.20 -3.52
C SER A 58 6.10 -12.52 -2.59
N PRO A 59 6.43 -13.79 -2.36
CA PRO A 59 7.64 -14.17 -1.63
C PRO A 59 8.93 -13.91 -2.43
N GLN A 60 8.81 -13.58 -3.73
CA GLN A 60 9.95 -13.29 -4.61
C GLN A 60 10.28 -11.79 -4.54
N PRO A 61 11.42 -11.38 -3.93
CA PRO A 61 11.69 -9.97 -3.64
C PRO A 61 11.71 -9.07 -4.88
N LYS A 62 12.22 -9.57 -6.01
CA LYS A 62 12.26 -8.81 -7.28
C LYS A 62 10.86 -8.53 -7.82
N LEU A 63 9.97 -9.51 -7.76
CA LEU A 63 8.59 -9.35 -8.23
C LEU A 63 7.83 -8.39 -7.30
N GLN A 64 7.98 -8.57 -5.98
CA GLN A 64 7.36 -7.70 -5.00
C GLN A 64 7.77 -6.24 -5.21
N LEU A 65 9.08 -5.99 -5.35
CA LEU A 65 9.61 -4.65 -5.53
C LEU A 65 9.16 -4.03 -6.87
N ALA A 66 9.13 -4.81 -7.95
CA ALA A 66 8.62 -4.34 -9.24
C ALA A 66 7.14 -3.94 -9.17
N CYS A 67 6.29 -4.78 -8.55
CA CYS A 67 4.88 -4.46 -8.34
C CYS A 67 4.70 -3.23 -7.44
N LEU A 68 5.54 -3.09 -6.41
CA LEU A 68 5.50 -1.94 -5.51
C LEU A 68 5.85 -0.64 -6.24
N HIS A 69 6.94 -0.61 -7.00
CA HIS A 69 7.32 0.57 -7.78
C HIS A 69 6.24 0.95 -8.80
N GLN A 70 5.72 -0.03 -9.54
CA GLN A 70 4.66 0.19 -10.52
C GLN A 70 3.40 0.74 -9.83
N LEU A 71 2.95 0.10 -8.75
CA LEU A 71 1.75 0.53 -8.04
C LEU A 71 1.90 1.94 -7.48
N ASN A 72 3.03 2.25 -6.85
CA ASN A 72 3.27 3.56 -6.26
C ASN A 72 3.27 4.67 -7.33
N GLY A 73 3.95 4.44 -8.46
CA GLY A 73 3.97 5.39 -9.58
C GLY A 73 2.62 5.54 -10.29
N ASN A 74 1.79 4.50 -10.29
CA ASN A 74 0.43 4.55 -10.82
C ASN A 74 -0.47 5.42 -9.93
N VAL A 75 -0.57 5.09 -8.64
CA VAL A 75 -1.55 5.72 -7.73
C VAL A 75 -1.14 7.09 -7.23
N ILE A 76 0.15 7.40 -7.30
CA ILE A 76 0.73 8.70 -6.94
C ILE A 76 1.69 9.10 -8.04
N HIS A 77 1.37 10.18 -8.74
CA HIS A 77 2.24 10.69 -9.80
C HIS A 77 2.34 12.20 -9.72
N GLN A 78 3.58 12.71 -9.69
CA GLN A 78 3.87 14.15 -9.67
C GLN A 78 3.10 14.92 -8.58
N GLY A 79 3.01 14.33 -7.37
CA GLY A 79 2.29 14.92 -6.23
C GLY A 79 0.77 14.76 -6.27
N THR A 80 0.19 14.24 -7.36
CA THR A 80 -1.24 13.94 -7.47
C THR A 80 -1.54 12.55 -6.95
N ARG A 81 -2.55 12.43 -6.08
CA ARG A 81 -3.11 11.16 -5.62
C ARG A 81 -4.37 10.88 -6.44
N TYR A 82 -4.44 9.71 -7.04
CA TYR A 82 -5.57 9.32 -7.88
C TYR A 82 -6.63 8.59 -7.05
N PRO A 83 -7.90 8.47 -7.51
CA PRO A 83 -8.96 7.82 -6.74
C PRO A 83 -8.64 6.37 -6.31
N SER A 84 -7.88 5.64 -7.14
CA SER A 84 -7.37 4.31 -6.80
C SER A 84 -6.49 4.28 -5.55
N ALA A 85 -5.83 5.38 -5.17
CA ALA A 85 -4.90 5.44 -4.05
C ALA A 85 -5.55 5.05 -2.71
N VAL A 86 -6.77 5.53 -2.43
CA VAL A 86 -7.49 5.22 -1.18
C VAL A 86 -7.84 3.73 -1.09
N VAL A 87 -8.26 3.14 -2.21
CA VAL A 87 -8.59 1.71 -2.27
C VAL A 87 -7.32 0.86 -2.15
N VAL A 88 -6.21 1.30 -2.73
CA VAL A 88 -4.89 0.67 -2.53
C VAL A 88 -4.46 0.74 -1.06
N ALA A 89 -4.63 1.88 -0.39
CA ALA A 89 -4.28 2.02 1.02
C ALA A 89 -5.04 1.02 1.91
N LYS A 90 -6.34 0.80 1.64
CA LYS A 90 -7.15 -0.24 2.30
C LYS A 90 -6.52 -1.63 2.16
N TRP A 91 -6.13 -2.00 0.94
CA TRP A 91 -5.56 -3.32 0.67
C TRP A 91 -4.14 -3.48 1.20
N VAL A 92 -3.34 -2.41 1.20
CA VAL A 92 -2.04 -2.39 1.88
C VAL A 92 -2.20 -2.63 3.38
N ALA A 93 -3.15 -1.96 4.03
CA ALA A 93 -3.43 -2.15 5.46
C ALA A 93 -3.81 -3.61 5.77
N HIS A 94 -4.66 -4.21 4.93
CA HIS A 94 -5.02 -5.63 5.04
C HIS A 94 -3.80 -6.56 4.88
N LEU A 95 -2.93 -6.32 3.90
CA LEU A 95 -1.72 -7.13 3.70
C LEU A 95 -0.74 -7.09 4.88
N LEU A 96 -0.68 -5.96 5.60
CA LEU A 96 0.20 -5.81 6.75
C LEU A 96 -0.17 -6.74 7.92
N GLU A 97 -1.41 -7.25 7.96
CA GLU A 97 -1.85 -8.24 8.96
C GLU A 97 -1.22 -9.63 8.75
N TYR A 98 -0.68 -9.93 7.57
CA TYR A 98 -0.24 -11.29 7.23
C TYR A 98 1.26 -11.50 7.42
N GLU A 99 1.66 -12.56 8.12
CA GLU A 99 3.07 -12.89 8.40
C GLU A 99 3.88 -13.16 7.13
N ALA A 100 3.29 -13.88 6.17
CA ALA A 100 3.99 -14.26 4.95
C ALA A 100 4.27 -13.08 4.00
N VAL A 101 3.71 -11.89 4.25
CA VAL A 101 3.98 -10.69 3.43
C VAL A 101 5.36 -10.12 3.80
N PRO A 102 6.34 -10.17 2.89
CA PRO A 102 7.67 -9.66 3.16
C PRO A 102 7.71 -8.13 3.06
N ASN A 103 8.82 -7.51 3.51
CA ASN A 103 9.10 -6.08 3.29
C ASN A 103 7.97 -5.12 3.66
N LYS A 104 7.26 -5.39 4.77
CA LYS A 104 6.12 -4.58 5.27
C LYS A 104 6.44 -3.09 5.41
N HIS A 105 7.69 -2.73 5.67
CA HIS A 105 8.12 -1.32 5.72
C HIS A 105 7.95 -0.58 4.39
N LEU A 106 8.18 -1.25 3.25
CA LEU A 106 7.96 -0.67 1.92
C LEU A 106 6.46 -0.54 1.61
N LEU A 107 5.66 -1.52 2.06
CA LEU A 107 4.20 -1.43 1.93
C LEU A 107 3.65 -0.24 2.73
N LEU A 108 4.15 -0.01 3.96
CA LEU A 108 3.79 1.14 4.78
C LEU A 108 4.08 2.48 4.08
N GLU A 109 5.20 2.60 3.36
CA GLU A 109 5.54 3.81 2.59
C GLU A 109 4.48 4.13 1.53
N VAL A 110 4.05 3.11 0.76
CA VAL A 110 2.98 3.26 -0.24
C VAL A 110 1.66 3.62 0.43
N GLY A 111 1.29 2.91 1.51
CA GLY A 111 0.05 3.16 2.24
C GLY A 111 -0.03 4.58 2.81
N CYS A 112 1.03 5.05 3.45
CA CYS A 112 1.10 6.42 3.99
C CYS A 112 1.06 7.48 2.89
N SER A 113 1.72 7.24 1.76
CA SER A 113 1.74 8.20 0.65
C SER A 113 0.37 8.27 -0.05
N ALA A 114 -0.37 7.17 -0.08
CA ALA A 114 -1.66 7.05 -0.75
C ALA A 114 -2.81 7.76 -0.01
N VAL A 115 -2.68 7.93 1.31
CA VAL A 115 -3.67 8.66 2.12
C VAL A 115 -3.35 10.16 2.08
N PRO A 116 -4.34 11.04 1.84
CA PRO A 116 -4.12 12.48 1.94
C PRO A 116 -3.77 12.85 3.39
N SER A 117 -2.74 13.70 3.56
CA SER A 117 -2.47 14.30 4.86
C SER A 117 -3.62 15.23 5.23
N PRO A 118 -4.19 15.16 6.44
CA PRO A 118 -5.23 16.09 6.88
C PRO A 118 -4.74 17.54 6.92
N TYR A 119 -3.42 17.76 6.85
CA TYR A 119 -2.79 19.07 6.80
C TYR A 119 -2.37 19.52 5.39
N CYS A 120 -2.61 18.69 4.36
CA CYS A 120 -2.33 19.05 2.98
C CYS A 120 -3.69 19.25 2.27
N PRO A 121 -4.11 20.50 2.00
CA PRO A 121 -5.36 20.74 1.28
C PRO A 121 -5.28 20.00 -0.05
N THR A 122 -6.29 19.18 -0.34
CA THR A 122 -6.42 18.51 -1.63
C THR A 122 -6.33 19.60 -2.70
N SER A 123 -5.25 19.60 -3.49
CA SER A 123 -5.24 20.38 -4.72
C SER A 123 -6.51 20.02 -5.49
N PRO A 124 -7.25 21.00 -6.04
CA PRO A 124 -8.38 20.68 -6.91
C PRO A 124 -7.86 19.72 -7.97
N LEU A 125 -8.61 18.64 -8.21
CA LEU A 125 -8.30 17.68 -9.26
C LEU A 125 -7.94 18.49 -10.52
N PRO A 126 -6.73 18.33 -11.09
CA PRO A 126 -6.46 18.96 -12.37
C PRO A 126 -7.54 18.49 -13.33
N THR A 127 -8.17 19.41 -14.05
CA THR A 127 -9.08 19.09 -15.15
C THR A 127 -8.24 18.38 -16.22
N MET A 128 -8.05 17.08 -16.08
CA MET A 128 -7.25 16.27 -17.00
C MET A 128 -8.10 15.98 -18.23
N THR A 129 -7.87 16.76 -19.29
CA THR A 129 -7.89 16.22 -20.64
C THR A 129 -7.02 14.96 -20.65
N MET A 130 -7.64 13.82 -20.97
CA MET A 130 -6.96 12.54 -21.16
C MET A 130 -5.78 12.73 -22.14
N PRO A 131 -4.55 12.33 -21.81
CA PRO A 131 -3.48 12.30 -22.80
C PRO A 131 -3.85 11.29 -23.89
N PRO A 132 -3.52 11.55 -25.17
CA PRO A 132 -3.78 10.60 -26.24
C PRO A 132 -3.00 9.31 -25.95
N THR A 133 -3.71 8.19 -26.04
CA THR A 133 -3.10 6.86 -26.12
C THR A 133 -2.22 6.82 -27.37
N TYR A 134 -0.91 6.65 -27.19
CA TYR A 134 0.01 6.24 -28.26
C TYR A 134 0.15 4.73 -28.28
#